data_AF-A0A6G8PXA3-F1
#
_entry.id   AF-A0A6G8PXA3-F1
#
_cell.length_a   1.000
_cell.length_b   1.000
_cell.length_c   1.000
_cell.angle_alpha   90.00
_cell.angle_beta   90.00
_cell.angle_gamma   90.00
#
_symmetry.space_group_name_H-M   'P 1'
#
loop_
_entity.id
_entity.type
_entity.pdbx_description
1 polymer ?
#
loop_
_entity_poly.entity_id
_entity_poly.type
_entity_poly.pdbx_seq_one_letter_code
_entity_poly.pdbx_strand_id
1 'polypeptide(L)'
;MAPRRRGDGRRGERRGGRAGVTWVPVETYAELEEATVRLAPEADALIMAAAVSDFTPAEVEEGKIRRGGRKELELRLVATGDILRAVREGNPELFMVGFAATHGNPVSDAREKLGRKGVDLVVGNDVSLAGAGFGSDDNEVYIVGPEGEQFVPRASKREVAGRILDALAANIGEERAG
;
A
#
# COMPACT_ATOMS: atom_id res chain seq x y z
N MET A 1 38.77 -16.20 -13.52
CA MET A 1 38.02 -14.98 -13.17
C MET A 1 37.04 -15.35 -12.08
N ALA A 2 37.35 -15.04 -10.81
CA ALA A 2 36.61 -15.55 -9.66
C ALA A 2 35.24 -14.85 -9.49
N PRO A 3 34.19 -15.56 -9.06
CA PRO A 3 32.88 -14.93 -8.82
C PRO A 3 32.95 -14.07 -7.55
N ARG A 4 32.46 -12.83 -7.66
CA ARG A 4 32.28 -11.94 -6.51
C ARG A 4 31.15 -12.51 -5.65
N ARG A 5 31.48 -12.88 -4.40
CA ARG A 5 30.51 -13.19 -3.35
C ARG A 5 29.61 -11.97 -3.13
N ARG A 6 28.29 -12.13 -3.26
CA ARG A 6 27.35 -11.13 -2.73
C ARG A 6 27.24 -11.38 -1.23
N GLY A 7 27.49 -10.32 -0.46
CA GLY A 7 27.36 -10.32 0.98
C GLY A 7 25.91 -10.50 1.40
N ASP A 8 25.74 -11.26 2.48
CA ASP A 8 24.58 -11.27 3.36
C ASP A 8 24.08 -9.84 3.58
N GLY A 9 22.92 -9.56 3.00
CA GLY A 9 22.31 -8.25 2.94
C GLY A 9 21.27 -8.05 4.04
N ARG A 10 21.62 -8.31 5.31
CA ARG A 10 20.93 -7.63 6.42
C ARG A 10 21.20 -6.12 6.28
N ARG A 11 20.45 -5.46 5.41
CA ARG A 11 20.46 -4.00 5.28
C ARG A 11 19.75 -3.47 6.52
N GLY A 12 20.54 -3.16 7.54
CA GLY A 12 20.06 -2.53 8.75
C GLY A 12 19.23 -1.27 8.44
N GLU A 13 18.21 -1.06 9.26
CA GLU A 13 17.38 0.14 9.30
C GLU A 13 18.26 1.37 9.22
N ARG A 14 18.22 2.07 8.08
CA ARG A 14 18.85 3.37 7.97
C ARG A 14 17.84 4.38 8.50
N ARG A 15 18.20 5.12 9.56
CA ARG A 15 17.56 6.39 9.92
C ARG A 15 17.86 7.43 8.82
N GLY A 16 17.29 7.20 7.64
CA GLY A 16 17.38 8.07 6.47
C GLY A 16 15.99 8.60 6.17
N GLY A 17 15.62 9.72 6.79
CA GLY A 17 14.31 10.32 6.65
C GLY A 17 14.14 11.44 7.66
N ARG A 18 13.20 12.35 7.41
CA ARG A 18 12.92 13.53 8.25
C ARG A 18 12.81 13.15 9.74
N ALA A 19 13.14 14.08 10.64
CA ALA A 19 12.99 13.86 12.08
C ALA A 19 11.59 13.31 12.40
N GLY A 20 11.54 12.23 13.20
CA GLY A 20 10.29 11.53 13.53
C GLY A 20 9.84 10.44 12.53
N VAL A 21 10.62 10.13 11.50
CA VAL A 21 10.30 9.06 10.53
C VAL A 21 11.35 7.95 10.56
N THR A 22 10.91 6.72 10.84
CA THR A 22 11.71 5.50 10.63
C THR A 22 11.45 4.99 9.22
N TRP A 23 12.51 4.73 8.44
CA TRP A 23 12.40 4.27 7.07
C TRP A 23 12.86 2.81 6.92
N VAL A 24 11.99 1.99 6.33
CA VAL A 24 12.25 0.58 6.04
C VAL A 24 12.18 0.37 4.52
N PRO A 25 13.31 0.11 3.83
CA PRO A 25 13.29 -0.19 2.41
C PRO A 25 12.72 -1.57 2.14
N VAL A 26 11.82 -1.64 1.16
CA VAL A 26 11.29 -2.90 0.59
C VAL A 26 11.23 -2.76 -0.93
N GLU A 27 11.47 -3.84 -1.65
CA GLU A 27 11.43 -3.89 -3.12
C GLU A 27 10.37 -4.89 -3.63
N THR A 28 10.09 -5.94 -2.86
CA THR A 28 9.19 -7.03 -3.26
C THR A 28 7.90 -7.06 -2.44
N TYR A 29 6.89 -7.76 -2.97
CA TYR A 29 5.67 -8.07 -2.23
C TYR A 29 5.96 -8.74 -0.88
N ALA A 30 6.85 -9.74 -0.86
CA ALA A 30 7.19 -10.50 0.34
C ALA A 30 7.88 -9.63 1.39
N GLU A 31 8.80 -8.75 0.98
CA GLU A 31 9.45 -7.82 1.90
C GLU A 31 8.46 -6.80 2.48
N LEU A 32 7.53 -6.29 1.67
CA LEU A 32 6.49 -5.40 2.14
C LEU A 32 5.54 -6.10 3.12
N GLU A 33 5.11 -7.33 2.82
CA GLU A 33 4.29 -8.14 3.70
C GLU A 33 4.98 -8.37 5.04
N GLU A 34 6.22 -8.87 5.02
CA GLU A 34 7.01 -9.13 6.23
C GLU A 34 7.16 -7.86 7.08
N ALA A 35 7.55 -6.75 6.46
CA ALA A 35 7.75 -5.50 7.17
C ALA A 35 6.45 -4.97 7.78
N THR A 36 5.34 -5.05 7.04
CA THR A 36 4.04 -4.56 7.52
C THR A 36 3.51 -5.42 8.67
N VAL A 37 3.57 -6.75 8.54
CA VAL A 37 3.14 -7.69 9.59
C VAL A 37 4.00 -7.54 10.84
N ARG A 38 5.31 -7.35 10.69
CA ARG A 38 6.24 -7.18 11.81
C ARG A 38 5.98 -5.89 12.61
N LEU A 39 5.68 -4.79 11.92
CA LEU A 39 5.55 -3.46 12.53
C LEU A 39 4.12 -3.13 13.01
N ALA A 40 3.11 -3.79 12.46
CA ALA A 40 1.70 -3.54 12.80
C ALA A 40 1.36 -3.62 14.31
N PRO A 41 1.93 -4.54 15.11
CA PRO A 41 1.61 -4.63 16.55
C PRO A 41 2.03 -3.41 17.38
N GLU A 42 2.97 -2.61 16.88
CA GLU A 42 3.48 -1.40 17.56
C GLU A 42 2.79 -0.12 17.07
N ALA A 43 1.87 -0.22 16.10
CA ALA A 43 1.23 0.93 15.48
C ALA A 43 -0.17 1.20 16.06
N ASP A 44 -0.54 2.48 16.14
CA ASP A 44 -1.92 2.89 16.43
C ASP A 44 -2.82 2.80 15.18
N ALA A 45 -2.22 3.00 14.00
CA ALA A 45 -2.90 2.90 12.72
C ALA A 45 -1.96 2.47 11.59
N LEU A 46 -2.52 1.82 10.57
CA LEU A 46 -1.84 1.45 9.33
C LEU A 46 -2.48 2.15 8.13
N ILE A 47 -1.68 2.89 7.36
CA ILE A 47 -2.10 3.49 6.08
C ILE A 47 -1.42 2.74 4.93
N MET A 48 -2.15 1.84 4.27
CA MET A 48 -1.63 0.98 3.20
C MET A 48 -1.75 1.66 1.83
N ALA A 49 -0.98 2.74 1.63
CA ALA A 49 -1.01 3.56 0.42
C ALA A 49 -0.15 3.03 -0.75
N ALA A 50 0.62 1.95 -0.54
CA ALA A 50 1.46 1.38 -1.58
C ALA A 50 0.63 0.75 -2.71
N ALA A 51 1.06 0.95 -3.96
CA ALA A 51 0.53 0.23 -5.12
C ALA A 51 1.14 -1.18 -5.15
N VAL A 52 0.59 -2.07 -4.33
CA VAL A 52 1.03 -3.47 -4.24
C VAL A 52 0.59 -4.21 -5.50
N SER A 53 1.49 -4.99 -6.11
CA SER A 53 1.14 -5.80 -7.28
C SER A 53 0.28 -6.99 -6.87
N ASP A 54 -0.80 -7.25 -7.62
CA ASP A 54 -1.66 -8.42 -7.39
C ASP A 54 -1.03 -9.75 -7.82
N PHE A 55 0.09 -9.69 -8.56
CA PHE A 55 0.77 -10.86 -9.08
C PHE A 55 2.29 -10.74 -8.94
N THR A 56 2.96 -11.87 -8.77
CA THR A 56 4.42 -11.98 -8.74
C THR A 56 4.88 -13.06 -9.73
N PRO A 57 6.11 -12.97 -10.29
CA PRO A 57 6.66 -14.05 -11.10
C PRO A 57 6.65 -15.37 -10.32
N ALA A 58 6.18 -16.43 -10.96
CA ALA A 58 6.21 -17.78 -10.40
C ALA A 58 7.64 -18.28 -10.19
N GLU A 59 8.56 -17.83 -11.05
CA GLU A 59 9.98 -18.15 -11.03
C GLU A 59 10.77 -16.86 -11.30
N VAL A 60 11.80 -16.60 -10.50
CA VAL A 60 12.66 -15.42 -10.62
C VAL A 60 14.03 -15.85 -11.09
N GLU A 61 14.49 -15.27 -12.20
CA GLU A 61 15.83 -15.48 -12.74
C GLU A 61 16.82 -14.49 -12.09
N GLU A 62 17.93 -14.99 -11.54
CA GLU A 62 18.95 -14.15 -10.88
C GLU A 62 19.65 -13.16 -11.83
N GLY A 63 19.52 -13.37 -13.13
CA GLY A 63 20.16 -12.58 -14.18
C GLY A 63 19.20 -12.14 -15.27
N LYS A 64 19.66 -11.21 -16.10
CA LYS A 64 18.91 -10.75 -17.27
C LYS A 64 18.55 -11.94 -18.17
N ILE A 65 17.25 -12.17 -18.36
CA ILE A 65 16.73 -13.12 -19.35
C ILE A 65 17.22 -12.67 -20.73
N ARG A 66 18.11 -13.46 -21.35
CA ARG A 66 18.67 -13.16 -22.68
C ARG A 66 17.66 -13.56 -23.75
N ARG A 67 17.51 -12.73 -24.79
CA ARG A 67 16.68 -13.03 -25.96
C ARG A 67 17.07 -14.38 -26.59
N GLY A 68 18.37 -14.69 -26.69
CA GLY A 68 18.87 -16.04 -27.01
C GLY A 68 18.30 -16.69 -28.27
N GLY A 69 17.91 -15.90 -29.29
CA GLY A 69 17.25 -16.41 -30.49
C GLY A 69 15.77 -16.78 -30.33
N ARG A 70 15.20 -16.63 -29.14
CA ARG A 70 13.77 -16.82 -28.87
C ARG A 70 12.97 -15.75 -29.61
N LYS A 71 11.87 -16.16 -30.22
CA LYS A 71 10.90 -15.26 -30.86
C LYS A 71 9.91 -14.68 -29.85
N GLU A 72 9.68 -15.39 -28.76
CA GLU A 72 8.68 -15.06 -27.74
C GLU A 72 9.28 -15.24 -26.32
N LEU A 73 8.69 -14.56 -25.35
CA LEU A 73 8.98 -14.69 -23.93
C LEU A 73 7.67 -14.90 -23.19
N GLU A 74 7.57 -15.97 -22.44
CA GLU A 74 6.45 -16.24 -21.55
C GLU A 74 6.86 -15.94 -20.11
N LEU A 75 6.03 -15.19 -19.38
CA LEU A 75 6.18 -14.96 -17.95
C LEU A 75 4.99 -15.58 -17.25
N ARG A 76 5.24 -16.64 -16.47
CA ARG A 76 4.22 -17.21 -15.59
C ARG A 76 4.14 -16.37 -14.32
N LEU A 77 2.98 -15.81 -14.05
CA LEU A 77 2.70 -15.04 -12.84
C LEU A 77 1.74 -15.81 -11.93
N VAL A 78 1.89 -15.66 -10.62
CA VAL A 78 1.00 -16.21 -9.60
C VAL A 78 0.46 -15.07 -8.75
N ALA A 79 -0.77 -15.23 -8.25
CA ALA A 79 -1.39 -14.22 -7.40
C ALA A 79 -0.57 -14.02 -6.11
N THR A 80 -0.43 -12.78 -5.67
CA THR A 80 0.11 -12.47 -4.36
C THR A 80 -0.94 -12.75 -3.27
N GLY A 81 -0.49 -12.82 -2.02
CA GLY A 81 -1.40 -12.86 -0.87
C GLY A 81 -2.08 -11.51 -0.61
N ASP A 82 -2.63 -11.38 0.59
CA ASP A 82 -3.39 -10.20 1.03
C ASP A 82 -2.80 -9.61 2.31
N ILE A 83 -1.94 -8.60 2.17
CA ILE A 83 -1.21 -7.98 3.29
C ILE A 83 -2.20 -7.41 4.33
N LEU A 84 -3.28 -6.77 3.88
CA LEU A 84 -4.27 -6.17 4.77
C LEU A 84 -4.94 -7.24 5.63
N ARG A 85 -5.29 -8.38 5.03
CA ARG A 85 -5.87 -9.51 5.75
C ARG A 85 -4.87 -10.12 6.73
N ALA A 86 -3.62 -10.34 6.31
CA ALA A 86 -2.57 -10.88 7.17
C ALA A 86 -2.33 -9.99 8.41
N VAL A 87 -2.34 -8.67 8.23
CA VAL A 87 -2.25 -7.73 9.35
C VAL A 87 -3.48 -7.80 10.26
N ARG A 88 -4.70 -7.77 9.70
CA ARG A 88 -5.94 -7.82 10.49
C ARG A 88 -6.04 -9.09 11.33
N GLU A 89 -5.61 -10.24 10.81
CA GLU A 89 -5.62 -11.52 11.54
C GLU A 89 -4.74 -11.48 12.81
N GLY A 90 -3.62 -10.75 12.79
CA GLY A 90 -2.76 -10.56 13.97
C GLY A 90 -3.11 -9.35 14.83
N ASN A 91 -3.87 -8.38 14.30
CA ASN A 91 -4.11 -7.07 14.91
C ASN A 91 -5.58 -6.66 14.73
N PRO A 92 -6.54 -7.35 15.40
CA PRO A 92 -7.96 -7.17 15.16
C PRO A 92 -8.47 -5.75 15.44
N GLU A 93 -7.81 -5.02 16.34
CA GLU A 93 -8.19 -3.66 16.75
C GLU A 93 -7.37 -2.55 16.04
N LEU A 94 -6.44 -2.89 15.15
CA LEU A 94 -5.62 -1.89 14.47
C LEU A 94 -6.49 -1.09 13.49
N PHE A 95 -6.42 0.24 13.55
CA PHE A 95 -7.15 1.05 12.59
C PHE A 95 -6.43 1.06 11.23
N MET A 96 -7.10 0.58 10.18
CA MET A 96 -6.50 0.34 8.88
C MET A 96 -7.16 1.18 7.78
N VAL A 97 -6.33 1.94 7.05
CA VAL A 97 -6.74 2.72 5.88
C VAL A 97 -6.19 2.04 4.63
N GLY A 98 -7.09 1.65 3.73
CA GLY A 98 -6.76 1.15 2.39
C GLY A 98 -6.94 2.22 1.31
N PHE A 99 -6.36 1.96 0.13
CA PHE A 99 -6.58 2.78 -1.07
C PHE A 99 -7.17 1.93 -2.20
N ALA A 100 -8.03 2.52 -3.02
CA ALA A 100 -8.62 1.90 -4.19
C ALA A 100 -8.54 2.87 -5.38
N ALA A 101 -7.56 2.65 -6.25
CA ALA A 101 -7.55 3.29 -7.56
C ALA A 101 -8.49 2.50 -8.48
N THR A 102 -9.45 3.19 -9.09
CA THR A 102 -10.51 2.58 -9.90
C THR A 102 -10.61 3.23 -11.27
N HIS A 103 -11.21 2.51 -12.20
CA HIS A 103 -11.72 3.05 -13.46
C HIS A 103 -13.25 3.08 -13.37
N GLY A 104 -13.83 4.25 -13.15
CA GLY A 104 -15.28 4.40 -12.98
C GLY A 104 -15.66 4.81 -11.57
N ASN A 105 -16.50 4.02 -10.87
CA ASN A 105 -17.14 4.45 -9.62
C ASN A 105 -16.27 4.14 -8.38
N PRO A 106 -15.61 5.13 -7.75
CA PRO A 106 -14.70 4.90 -6.64
C PRO A 106 -15.39 4.49 -5.35
N VAL A 107 -16.65 4.89 -5.16
CA VAL A 107 -17.41 4.56 -3.94
C VAL A 107 -17.75 3.08 -3.93
N SER A 108 -18.19 2.53 -5.06
CA SER A 108 -18.55 1.10 -5.16
C SER A 108 -17.37 0.19 -4.84
N ASP A 109 -16.22 0.45 -5.47
CA ASP A 109 -15.01 -0.35 -5.27
C ASP A 109 -14.45 -0.19 -3.86
N ALA A 110 -14.52 1.03 -3.31
CA ALA A 110 -14.11 1.30 -1.94
C ALA A 110 -14.99 0.56 -0.93
N ARG A 111 -16.31 0.51 -1.13
CA ARG A 111 -17.26 -0.26 -0.29
C ARG A 111 -16.98 -1.76 -0.35
N GLU A 112 -16.71 -2.29 -1.53
CA GLU A 112 -16.35 -3.70 -1.70
C GLU A 112 -15.06 -4.03 -0.92
N LYS A 113 -14.04 -3.17 -1.05
CA LYS A 113 -12.75 -3.34 -0.36
C LYS A 113 -12.88 -3.22 1.15
N LEU A 114 -13.70 -2.30 1.64
CA LEU A 114 -14.02 -2.12 3.07
C LEU A 114 -14.50 -3.45 3.68
N GLY A 115 -15.49 -4.09 3.06
CA GLY A 115 -16.06 -5.35 3.53
C GLY A 115 -15.13 -6.57 3.36
N ARG A 116 -14.44 -6.68 2.21
CA ARG A 116 -13.60 -7.85 1.90
C ARG A 116 -12.28 -7.88 2.67
N LYS A 117 -11.67 -6.72 2.90
CA LYS A 117 -10.31 -6.60 3.46
C LYS A 117 -10.30 -6.31 4.96
N GLY A 118 -11.46 -6.03 5.56
CA GLY A 118 -11.56 -5.67 6.97
C GLY A 118 -10.76 -4.40 7.30
N VAL A 119 -10.77 -3.42 6.40
CA VAL A 119 -10.19 -2.09 6.65
C VAL A 119 -11.28 -1.16 7.16
N ASP A 120 -10.89 -0.13 7.90
CA ASP A 120 -11.80 0.79 8.57
C ASP A 120 -12.14 2.00 7.69
N LEU A 121 -11.20 2.41 6.83
CA LEU A 121 -11.41 3.39 5.78
C LEU A 121 -10.83 2.90 4.46
N VAL A 122 -11.48 3.29 3.36
CA VAL A 122 -10.93 3.15 2.01
C VAL A 122 -10.97 4.49 1.30
N VAL A 123 -9.80 4.93 0.81
CA VAL A 123 -9.68 6.10 -0.05
C VAL A 123 -9.79 5.65 -1.50
N GLY A 124 -10.95 5.91 -2.11
CA GLY A 124 -11.24 5.61 -3.50
C GLY A 124 -10.94 6.80 -4.41
N ASN A 125 -10.29 6.58 -5.55
CA ASN A 125 -10.09 7.63 -6.56
C ASN A 125 -10.21 7.08 -7.99
N ASP A 126 -10.89 7.81 -8.86
CA ASP A 126 -10.98 7.49 -10.29
C ASP A 126 -9.73 7.96 -11.02
N VAL A 127 -8.88 7.00 -11.41
CA VAL A 127 -7.63 7.28 -12.13
C VAL A 127 -7.82 7.39 -13.65
N SER A 128 -9.06 7.20 -14.14
CA SER A 128 -9.38 7.40 -15.56
C SER A 128 -9.59 8.87 -15.93
N LEU A 129 -9.78 9.75 -14.95
CA LEU A 129 -10.02 11.17 -15.16
C LEU A 129 -8.72 11.92 -15.53
N ALA A 130 -8.80 12.75 -16.58
CA ALA A 130 -7.66 13.53 -17.03
C ALA A 130 -7.18 14.51 -15.95
N GLY A 131 -5.91 14.36 -15.54
CA GLY A 131 -5.28 15.23 -14.55
C GLY A 131 -5.57 14.88 -13.08
N ALA A 132 -6.23 13.77 -12.80
CA ALA A 132 -6.37 13.19 -11.46
C ALA A 132 -5.61 11.86 -11.37
N GLY A 133 -4.96 11.58 -10.25
CA GLY A 133 -4.31 10.29 -9.99
C GLY A 133 -2.78 10.26 -10.16
N PHE A 134 -2.27 9.17 -10.74
CA PHE A 134 -0.83 8.91 -10.82
C PHE A 134 -0.11 9.98 -11.67
N GLY A 135 0.93 10.60 -11.12
CA GLY A 135 1.74 11.62 -11.81
C GLY A 135 1.19 13.05 -11.82
N SER A 136 0.02 13.32 -11.22
CA SER A 136 -0.51 14.69 -11.00
C SER A 136 -0.14 15.23 -9.62
N ASP A 137 -0.10 16.55 -9.41
CA ASP A 137 0.05 17.16 -8.07
C ASP A 137 -1.28 17.22 -7.30
N ASP A 138 -2.39 17.08 -8.02
CA ASP A 138 -3.76 17.10 -7.47
C ASP A 138 -4.38 15.71 -7.45
N ASN A 139 -5.37 15.54 -6.57
CA ASN A 139 -6.24 14.38 -6.58
C ASN A 139 -7.67 14.76 -6.16
N GLU A 140 -8.62 13.94 -6.56
CA GLU A 140 -10.01 13.98 -6.13
C GLU A 140 -10.36 12.59 -5.61
N VAL A 141 -10.89 12.50 -4.40
CA VAL A 141 -11.06 11.21 -3.71
C VAL A 141 -12.40 11.12 -2.98
N TYR A 142 -12.84 9.89 -2.76
CA TYR A 142 -13.86 9.56 -1.78
C TYR A 142 -13.19 8.86 -0.61
N ILE A 143 -13.41 9.35 0.61
CA ILE A 143 -13.03 8.66 1.84
C ILE A 143 -14.27 7.88 2.29
N VAL A 144 -14.21 6.55 2.20
CA VAL A 144 -15.34 5.67 2.47
C VAL A 144 -15.09 4.91 3.76
N GLY A 145 -16.05 5.00 4.70
CA GLY A 145 -16.04 4.28 5.97
C GLY A 145 -17.39 3.62 6.25
N PRO A 146 -17.56 2.94 7.40
CA PRO A 146 -18.80 2.24 7.73
C PRO A 146 -20.03 3.17 7.74
N GLU A 147 -19.87 4.39 8.26
CA GLU A 147 -20.96 5.37 8.43
C GLU A 147 -21.34 6.13 7.14
N GLY A 148 -20.54 6.04 6.08
CA GLY A 148 -20.76 6.90 4.91
C GLY A 148 -19.52 7.09 4.04
N GLU A 149 -19.67 7.97 3.05
CA GLU A 149 -18.56 8.46 2.25
C GLU A 149 -18.47 9.98 2.33
N GLN A 150 -17.25 10.48 2.37
CA GLN A 150 -16.93 11.89 2.25
C GLN A 150 -16.27 12.14 0.91
N PHE A 151 -16.87 13.00 0.10
CA PHE A 151 -16.23 13.49 -1.12
C PHE A 151 -15.21 14.58 -0.77
N VAL A 152 -14.00 14.42 -1.27
CA VAL A 152 -12.94 15.43 -1.24
C VAL A 152 -12.76 15.93 -2.67
N PRO A 153 -13.25 17.14 -3.00
CA PRO A 153 -13.08 17.73 -4.32
C PRO A 153 -11.61 17.83 -4.70
N ARG A 154 -11.34 17.95 -6.01
CA ARG A 154 -9.98 18.14 -6.53
C ARG A 154 -9.18 19.16 -5.71
N ALA A 155 -8.12 18.68 -5.09
CA ALA A 155 -7.21 19.45 -4.25
C ALA A 155 -5.79 18.90 -4.37
N SER A 156 -4.81 19.63 -3.83
CA SER A 156 -3.42 19.16 -3.80
C SER A 156 -3.31 17.84 -3.02
N LYS A 157 -2.37 16.98 -3.41
CA LYS A 157 -2.08 15.73 -2.66
C LYS A 157 -1.79 15.95 -1.18
N ARG A 158 -1.22 17.11 -0.82
CA ARG A 158 -0.97 17.47 0.58
C ARG A 158 -2.27 17.72 1.34
N GLU A 159 -3.21 18.42 0.72
CA GLU A 159 -4.53 18.67 1.31
C GLU A 159 -5.33 17.37 1.43
N VAL A 160 -5.32 16.54 0.38
CA VAL A 160 -5.96 15.21 0.41
C VAL A 160 -5.38 14.35 1.53
N ALA A 161 -4.05 14.32 1.70
CA ALA A 161 -3.41 13.62 2.82
C ALA A 161 -3.87 14.16 4.19
N GLY A 162 -4.02 15.49 4.32
CA GLY A 162 -4.59 16.11 5.53
C GLY A 162 -6.00 15.60 5.82
N ARG A 163 -6.89 15.58 4.83
CA ARG A 163 -8.27 15.09 4.98
C ARG A 163 -8.33 13.61 5.39
N ILE A 164 -7.43 12.78 4.87
CA ILE A 164 -7.33 11.37 5.25
C ILE A 164 -6.87 11.24 6.71
N LEU A 165 -5.90 12.06 7.14
CA LEU A 165 -5.44 12.08 8.53
C LEU A 165 -6.51 12.61 9.48
N ASP A 166 -7.27 13.63 9.10
CA ASP A 166 -8.40 14.13 9.89
C ASP A 166 -9.46 13.03 10.10
N ALA A 167 -9.80 12.31 9.02
CA ALA A 167 -10.75 11.19 9.08
C ALA A 167 -10.22 10.04 9.95
N LEU A 168 -8.94 9.71 9.86
CA LEU A 168 -8.29 8.71 10.70
C LEU A 168 -8.30 9.14 12.17
N ALA A 169 -7.85 10.37 12.48
CA ALA A 169 -7.77 10.91 13.84
C ALA A 169 -9.14 11.01 14.52
N ALA A 170 -10.21 11.27 13.77
CA ALA A 170 -11.57 11.25 14.32
C ALA A 170 -12.03 9.86 14.78
N ASN A 171 -11.37 8.79 14.34
CA ASN A 171 -11.75 7.39 14.64
C ASN A 171 -10.75 6.67 15.56
N ILE A 172 -9.51 7.14 15.68
CA ILE A 172 -8.58 6.65 16.70
C ILE A 172 -8.70 7.57 17.93
N GLY A 173 -9.36 7.08 18.99
CA GLY A 173 -9.47 7.84 20.25
C GLY A 173 -8.10 8.14 20.87
N GLU A 174 -8.01 9.17 21.73
CA GLU A 174 -6.74 9.62 22.36
C GLU A 174 -6.07 8.60 23.33
N GLU A 175 -6.64 7.41 23.55
CA GLU A 175 -6.25 6.55 24.67
C GLU A 175 -5.25 5.43 24.30
N ARG A 176 -4.00 5.77 23.94
CA ARG A 176 -2.84 4.85 24.04
C ARG A 176 -1.52 5.51 24.46
N ALA A 177 -1.56 6.67 25.10
CA ALA A 177 -0.42 7.20 25.83
C ALA A 177 -0.34 6.57 27.23
N GLY A 178 0.09 5.30 27.30
CA GLY A 178 0.37 4.55 28.54
C GLY A 178 1.82 4.12 28.61
#